data_AF-A0A8J7J4M8-F1
#
_entry.id   AF-A0A8J7J4M8-F1
#
_cell.length_a   1.000
_cell.length_b   1.000
_cell.length_c   1.000
_cell.angle_alpha   90.00
_cell.angle_beta   90.00
_cell.angle_gamma   90.00
#
_symmetry.space_group_name_H-M   'P 1'
#
loop_
_entity.id
_entity.type
_entity.pdbx_description
1 polymer ?
#
loop_
_entity_poly.entity_id
_entity_poly.type
_entity_poly.pdbx_seq_one_letter_code
_entity_poly.pdbx_strand_id
1 'polypeptide(L)'
;MNFRNLRAPAAMATLPLLAACATPYEQCVSFANRDVYQIQQEIRHHRANISRGYAVHRQSVPYTVAKDCVNEEGTTYRCDEVLYHTVETPVAIDVGSEERKLSRLLQDMPGIERDAALEIRGCQAQFPEG
;
A
#
# COMPACT_ATOMS: atom_id res chain seq x y z
N MET A 1 52.01 -36.95 -0.88
CA MET A 1 52.31 -36.27 0.41
C MET A 1 51.00 -35.75 1.00
N ASN A 2 50.56 -36.44 2.06
CA ASN A 2 49.64 -36.08 3.16
C ASN A 2 48.49 -35.08 2.94
N PHE A 3 47.28 -35.64 2.94
CA PHE A 3 46.05 -34.99 3.39
C PHE A 3 46.14 -34.71 4.90
N ARG A 4 45.82 -33.49 5.32
CA ARG A 4 45.66 -33.16 6.74
C ARG A 4 44.28 -32.56 7.00
N ASN A 5 43.45 -33.40 7.60
CA ASN A 5 42.17 -33.08 8.21
C ASN A 5 42.31 -31.90 9.19
N LEU A 6 41.46 -30.88 9.04
CA LEU A 6 41.03 -30.06 10.17
C LEU A 6 39.52 -30.24 10.34
N ARG A 7 39.17 -30.99 11.39
CA ARG A 7 37.85 -30.93 12.02
C ARG A 7 37.76 -29.58 12.75
N ALA A 8 36.77 -28.76 12.42
CA ALA A 8 36.31 -27.68 13.27
C ALA A 8 34.79 -27.84 13.46
N PRO A 9 34.30 -27.90 14.71
CA PRO A 9 32.90 -28.20 15.00
C PRO A 9 31.99 -27.04 14.63
N ALA A 10 30.75 -27.40 14.33
CA ALA A 10 29.64 -26.53 13.99
C ALA A 10 29.48 -25.36 14.98
N ALA A 11 29.60 -24.14 14.47
CA ALA A 11 28.99 -22.96 15.05
C ALA A 11 27.96 -22.46 14.04
N MET A 12 26.77 -23.07 14.09
CA MET A 12 25.59 -22.55 13.43
C MET A 12 25.16 -21.31 14.21
N ALA A 13 25.78 -20.18 13.90
CA ALA A 13 25.39 -18.89 14.43
C ALA A 13 24.00 -18.57 13.90
N THR A 14 22.97 -18.88 14.70
CA THR A 14 21.63 -18.36 14.51
C THR A 14 21.69 -16.84 14.71
N LEU A 15 21.84 -16.10 13.61
CA LEU A 15 21.52 -14.68 13.60
C LEU A 15 20.03 -14.56 13.90
N PRO A 16 19.60 -13.89 14.98
CA PRO A 16 18.23 -13.45 15.08
C PRO A 16 18.06 -12.39 13.99
N LEU A 17 17.44 -12.80 12.88
CA LEU A 17 17.03 -11.90 11.82
C LEU A 17 16.13 -10.84 12.45
N LEU A 18 16.51 -9.59 12.22
CA LEU A 18 15.76 -8.39 12.55
C LEU A 18 14.31 -8.54 12.06
N ALA A 19 13.39 -8.89 12.96
CA ALA A 19 11.94 -8.89 12.74
C ALA A 19 11.39 -7.45 12.74
N ALA A 20 11.94 -6.59 11.88
CA ALA A 20 11.69 -5.15 11.94
C ALA A 20 10.45 -4.68 11.15
N CYS A 21 9.61 -5.56 10.59
CA CYS A 21 8.47 -5.10 9.77
C CYS A 21 7.14 -5.85 9.90
N ALA A 22 7.08 -7.12 10.31
CA ALA A 22 5.85 -7.82 10.74
C ALA A 22 6.13 -9.30 11.03
N THR A 23 5.55 -9.89 12.08
CA THR A 23 5.61 -11.35 12.32
C THR A 23 4.84 -12.13 11.24
N PRO A 24 5.10 -13.44 11.04
CA PRO A 24 4.29 -14.26 10.13
C PRO A 24 2.79 -14.23 10.43
N TYR A 25 2.42 -14.19 11.72
CA TYR A 25 1.04 -14.02 12.15
C TYR A 25 0.47 -12.66 11.76
N GLU A 26 1.18 -11.56 12.02
CA GLU A 26 0.75 -10.20 11.67
C GLU A 26 0.55 -10.05 10.16
N GLN A 27 1.43 -10.66 9.36
CA GLN A 27 1.26 -10.72 7.91
C GLN A 27 -0.03 -11.46 7.57
N CYS A 28 -0.24 -12.68 8.09
CA CYS A 28 -1.46 -13.46 7.82
C CYS A 28 -2.74 -12.68 8.15
N VAL A 29 -2.80 -12.04 9.32
CA VAL A 29 -3.95 -11.21 9.73
C VAL A 29 -4.13 -9.99 8.82
N SER A 30 -3.04 -9.35 8.40
CA SER A 30 -3.09 -8.25 7.44
C SER A 30 -3.65 -8.70 6.09
N PHE A 31 -3.24 -9.88 5.60
CA PHE A 31 -3.79 -10.49 4.39
C PHE A 31 -5.28 -10.78 4.52
N ALA A 32 -5.72 -11.38 5.63
CA ALA A 32 -7.12 -11.72 5.88
C ALA A 32 -8.05 -10.48 5.92
N ASN A 33 -7.52 -9.31 6.31
CA ASN A 33 -8.30 -8.07 6.38
C ASN A 33 -8.28 -7.24 5.08
N ARG A 34 -7.59 -7.69 4.01
CA ARG A 34 -7.45 -6.90 2.77
C ARG A 34 -8.80 -6.47 2.20
N ASP A 35 -9.73 -7.39 2.10
CA ASP A 35 -11.05 -7.13 1.50
C ASP A 35 -11.88 -6.19 2.39
N VAL A 36 -11.76 -6.33 3.72
CA VAL A 36 -12.37 -5.41 4.69
C VAL A 36 -11.85 -4.00 4.49
N TYR A 37 -10.53 -3.82 4.38
CA TYR A 37 -9.95 -2.50 4.15
C TYR A 37 -10.35 -1.90 2.80
N GLN A 38 -10.41 -2.74 1.76
CA GLN A 38 -10.84 -2.33 0.42
C GLN A 38 -12.30 -1.86 0.44
N ILE A 39 -13.24 -2.65 0.96
CA ILE A 39 -14.65 -2.25 0.97
C ILE A 39 -14.88 -1.00 1.83
N GLN A 40 -14.17 -0.85 2.95
CA GLN A 40 -14.23 0.35 3.77
C GLN A 40 -13.69 1.58 3.03
N GLN A 41 -12.63 1.42 2.23
CA GLN A 41 -12.10 2.49 1.40
C GLN A 41 -13.11 2.94 0.33
N GLU A 42 -13.75 2.00 -0.35
CA GLU A 42 -14.81 2.29 -1.34
C GLU A 42 -16.03 2.97 -0.69
N ILE A 43 -16.45 2.50 0.49
CA ILE A 43 -17.52 3.15 1.27
C ILE A 43 -17.14 4.61 1.59
N ARG A 44 -15.92 4.85 2.06
CA ARG A 44 -15.44 6.22 2.34
C ARG A 44 -15.39 7.06 1.07
N HIS A 45 -14.95 6.49 -0.05
CA HIS A 45 -14.90 7.16 -1.35
C HIS A 45 -16.29 7.64 -1.79
N HIS A 46 -17.27 6.73 -1.82
CA HIS A 46 -18.64 7.07 -2.23
C HIS A 46 -19.31 8.06 -1.26
N ARG A 47 -19.16 7.88 0.06
CA ARG A 47 -19.69 8.86 1.04
C ARG A 47 -19.12 10.25 0.82
N ALA A 48 -17.83 10.34 0.52
CA ALA A 48 -17.17 11.61 0.27
C ALA A 48 -17.69 12.28 -1.02
N ASN A 49 -17.88 11.51 -2.09
CA ASN A 49 -18.46 12.01 -3.35
C ASN A 49 -19.90 12.49 -3.16
N ILE A 50 -20.75 11.69 -2.51
CA ILE A 50 -22.15 12.04 -2.21
C ILE A 50 -22.22 13.31 -1.38
N SER A 51 -21.41 13.41 -0.32
CA SER A 51 -21.40 14.59 0.57
C SER A 51 -21.02 15.89 -0.15
N ARG A 52 -20.19 15.82 -1.19
CA ARG A 52 -19.80 16.99 -1.99
C ARG A 52 -20.69 17.24 -3.20
N GLY A 53 -21.37 16.21 -3.71
CA GLY A 53 -22.13 16.25 -4.96
C GLY A 53 -21.26 16.16 -6.23
N TYR A 54 -19.97 15.90 -6.11
CA TYR A 54 -19.02 15.75 -7.22
C TYR A 54 -17.86 14.80 -6.85
N ALA A 55 -17.26 14.19 -7.87
CA ALA A 55 -16.03 13.42 -7.72
C ALA A 55 -14.81 14.36 -7.85
N VAL A 56 -13.71 13.99 -7.20
CA VAL A 56 -12.43 14.70 -7.33
C VAL A 56 -11.55 13.92 -8.30
N HIS A 57 -11.27 14.51 -9.46
CA HIS A 57 -10.27 13.98 -10.38
C HIS A 57 -8.90 14.55 -10.05
N ARG A 58 -7.90 13.67 -9.90
CA ARG A 58 -6.51 14.05 -9.63
C ARG A 58 -5.67 13.79 -10.86
N GLN A 59 -4.95 14.79 -11.31
CA GLN A 59 -4.02 14.67 -12.43
C GLN A 59 -2.64 15.21 -12.05
N SER A 60 -1.60 14.53 -12.51
CA SER A 60 -0.22 15.01 -12.42
C SER A 60 0.07 15.90 -13.62
N VAL A 61 0.28 17.19 -13.39
CA VAL A 61 0.53 18.17 -14.46
C VAL A 61 2.01 18.57 -14.40
N PRO A 62 2.74 18.50 -15.53
CA PRO A 62 4.12 18.94 -15.57
C PRO A 62 4.20 20.46 -15.52
N TYR A 63 5.24 20.97 -14.86
CA TYR A 63 5.63 22.37 -14.90
C TYR A 63 7.15 22.46 -15.01
N THR A 64 7.63 23.48 -15.73
CA THR A 64 9.05 23.67 -15.98
C THR A 64 9.61 24.70 -15.01
N VAL A 65 10.68 24.35 -14.32
CA VAL A 65 11.47 25.29 -13.53
C VAL A 65 12.83 25.48 -14.16
N ALA A 66 13.25 26.73 -14.23
CA ALA A 66 14.57 27.08 -14.69
C ALA A 66 15.57 26.88 -13.54
N LYS A 67 16.67 26.15 -13.77
CA LYS A 67 17.73 25.96 -12.77
C LYS A 67 19.12 26.07 -13.38
N ASP A 68 20.12 26.19 -12.53
CA ASP A 68 21.51 26.16 -12.97
C ASP A 68 22.01 24.70 -12.96
N CYS A 69 22.47 24.23 -14.12
CA CYS A 69 23.10 22.93 -14.30
C CYS A 69 24.61 23.09 -14.48
N VAL A 70 25.36 22.03 -14.24
CA VAL A 70 26.82 21.98 -14.45
C VAL A 70 27.13 20.89 -15.46
N ASN A 71 27.93 21.19 -16.49
CA ASN A 71 28.37 20.19 -17.47
C ASN A 71 29.57 19.39 -16.94
N GLU A 72 30.03 18.38 -17.70
CA GLU A 72 31.18 17.53 -17.30
C GLU A 72 32.48 18.31 -17.09
N GLU A 73 32.62 19.47 -17.75
CA GLU A 73 33.78 20.36 -17.66
C GLU A 73 33.69 21.34 -16.48
N GLY A 74 32.62 21.29 -15.67
CA GLY A 74 32.41 22.19 -14.53
C GLY A 74 31.80 23.55 -14.89
N THR A 75 31.42 23.78 -16.14
CA THR A 75 30.79 25.01 -16.60
C THR A 75 29.31 25.03 -16.20
N THR A 76 28.89 26.11 -15.52
CA THR A 76 27.49 26.33 -15.14
C THR A 76 26.70 26.92 -16.32
N TYR A 77 25.52 26.38 -16.60
CA TYR A 77 24.61 26.86 -17.65
C TYR A 77 23.15 26.78 -17.20
N ARG A 78 22.28 27.57 -17.85
CA ARG A 78 20.83 27.56 -17.58
C ARG A 78 20.19 26.35 -18.27
N CYS A 79 19.47 25.55 -17.49
CA CYS A 79 18.73 24.38 -17.96
C CYS A 79 17.31 24.40 -17.39
N ASP A 80 16.43 23.63 -18.04
CA ASP A 80 15.06 23.42 -17.59
C ASP A 80 14.94 22.06 -16.90
N GLU A 81 14.25 22.02 -15.76
CA GLU A 81 13.85 20.80 -15.07
C GLU A 81 12.32 20.68 -15.11
N VAL A 82 11.84 19.55 -15.62
CA VAL A 82 10.40 19.24 -15.62
C VAL A 82 10.06 18.59 -14.29
N LEU A 83 9.25 19.29 -13.51
CA LEU A 83 8.68 18.81 -12.26
C LEU A 83 7.18 18.56 -12.44
N TYR A 84 6.57 17.91 -11.45
CA TYR A 84 5.15 17.57 -11.50
C TYR A 84 4.45 18.07 -10.23
N HIS A 85 3.23 18.56 -10.38
CA HIS A 85 2.33 18.81 -9.26
C HIS A 85 0.99 18.11 -9.46
N THR A 86 0.26 17.90 -8.36
CA THR A 86 -1.08 17.32 -8.42
C THR A 86 -2.11 18.45 -8.51
N VAL A 87 -2.97 18.40 -9.53
CA VAL A 87 -4.13 19.27 -9.67
C VAL A 87 -5.39 18.46 -9.38
N GLU A 88 -6.26 19.00 -8.52
CA GLU A 88 -7.57 18.43 -8.22
C GLU A 88 -8.67 19.22 -8.93
N THR A 89 -9.49 18.53 -9.73
CA THR A 89 -10.60 19.14 -10.49
C THR A 89 -11.93 18.48 -10.09
N PRO A 90 -12.98 19.26 -9.75
CA PRO A 90 -14.29 18.70 -9.51
C PRO A 90 -14.90 18.17 -10.82
N VAL A 91 -15.43 16.96 -10.79
CA VAL A 91 -16.06 16.30 -11.92
C VAL A 91 -17.49 15.91 -11.55
N ALA A 92 -18.44 16.27 -12.42
CA ALA A 92 -19.85 15.95 -12.24
C ALA A 92 -20.07 14.43 -12.21
N ILE A 93 -21.00 13.99 -11.37
CA ILE A 93 -21.35 12.59 -11.15
C ILE A 93 -22.87 12.43 -11.07
N ASP A 94 -23.36 11.22 -11.30
CA ASP A 94 -24.71 10.81 -10.89
C ASP A 94 -24.67 10.41 -9.41
N VAL A 95 -25.13 11.32 -8.53
CA VAL A 95 -25.19 11.08 -7.08
C VAL A 95 -26.09 9.89 -6.75
N GLY A 96 -27.20 9.70 -7.46
CA GLY A 96 -28.08 8.54 -7.26
C GLY A 96 -27.37 7.23 -7.62
N SER A 97 -26.49 7.23 -8.61
CA SER A 97 -25.64 6.06 -8.88
C SER A 97 -24.64 5.80 -7.75
N GLU A 98 -24.06 6.82 -7.15
CA GLU A 98 -23.13 6.66 -6.03
C GLU A 98 -23.85 6.12 -4.78
N GLU A 99 -25.07 6.58 -4.50
CA GLU A 99 -25.91 6.06 -3.42
C GLU A 99 -26.24 4.59 -3.61
N ARG A 100 -26.60 4.19 -4.84
CA ARG A 100 -26.86 2.77 -5.17
C ARG A 100 -25.62 1.90 -4.95
N LYS A 101 -24.44 2.38 -5.36
CA LYS A 101 -23.16 1.68 -5.11
C LYS A 101 -22.87 1.57 -3.62
N LEU A 102 -22.98 2.68 -2.88
CA LEU A 102 -22.78 2.71 -1.44
C LEU A 102 -23.72 1.72 -0.72
N SER A 103 -25.00 1.69 -1.09
CA SER A 103 -25.97 0.75 -0.51
C SER A 103 -25.55 -0.70 -0.70
N ARG A 104 -25.06 -1.06 -1.90
CA ARG A 104 -24.57 -2.42 -2.18
C ARG A 104 -23.35 -2.75 -1.32
N LEU A 105 -22.38 -1.85 -1.22
CA LEU A 105 -21.20 -2.08 -0.37
C LEU A 105 -21.57 -2.28 1.11
N LEU A 106 -22.53 -1.50 1.62
CA LEU A 106 -23.01 -1.66 2.99
C LEU A 106 -23.75 -2.99 3.21
N GLN A 107 -24.43 -3.52 2.19
CA GLN A 107 -25.06 -4.84 2.23
C GLN A 107 -24.03 -5.97 2.21
N ASP A 108 -22.94 -5.82 1.46
CA ASP A 108 -21.91 -6.84 1.29
C ASP A 108 -20.94 -6.89 2.49
N MET A 109 -20.69 -5.76 3.15
CA MET A 109 -19.71 -5.60 4.25
C MET A 109 -19.81 -6.67 5.36
N PRO A 110 -20.99 -7.02 5.91
CA PRO A 110 -21.09 -8.05 6.94
C PRO A 110 -20.70 -9.45 6.45
N GLY A 111 -20.80 -9.74 5.14
CA GLY A 111 -20.26 -10.97 4.57
C GLY A 111 -18.74 -11.00 4.63
N ILE A 112 -18.12 -9.95 4.08
CA ILE A 112 -16.67 -9.81 4.01
C ILE A 112 -16.02 -9.82 5.40
N GLU A 113 -16.63 -9.15 6.39
CA GLU A 113 -16.13 -9.17 7.78
C GLU A 113 -16.18 -10.56 8.41
N ARG A 114 -17.21 -11.37 8.09
CA ARG A 114 -17.30 -12.75 8.58
C ARG A 114 -16.24 -13.64 7.93
N ASP A 115 -15.99 -13.46 6.64
CA ASP A 115 -14.98 -14.21 5.91
C ASP A 115 -13.58 -13.89 6.43
N ALA A 116 -13.25 -12.60 6.61
CA ALA A 116 -12.01 -12.18 7.25
C ALA A 116 -11.84 -12.77 8.66
N ALA A 117 -12.91 -12.78 9.47
CA ALA A 117 -12.87 -13.38 10.81
C ALA A 117 -12.64 -14.90 10.77
N LEU A 118 -13.14 -15.61 9.75
CA LEU A 118 -12.85 -17.02 9.53
C LEU A 118 -11.37 -17.24 9.19
N GLU A 119 -10.82 -16.43 8.30
CA GLU A 119 -9.41 -16.50 7.89
C GLU A 119 -8.46 -16.18 9.05
N ILE A 120 -8.77 -15.17 9.88
CA ILE A 120 -7.98 -14.83 11.07
C ILE A 120 -7.92 -16.00 12.06
N ARG A 121 -9.02 -16.74 12.24
CA ARG A 121 -8.99 -17.98 13.05
C ARG A 121 -8.05 -19.02 12.45
N GLY A 122 -7.99 -19.12 11.12
CA GLY A 122 -7.00 -19.93 10.41
C GLY A 122 -5.55 -19.49 10.68
N CYS A 123 -5.29 -18.18 10.71
CA CYS A 123 -3.98 -17.64 11.08
C CYS A 123 -3.56 -18.04 12.51
N GLN A 124 -4.48 -17.97 13.48
CA GLN A 124 -4.22 -18.38 14.86
C GLN A 124 -3.85 -19.87 14.98
N ALA A 125 -4.48 -20.73 14.17
CA ALA A 125 -4.16 -22.16 14.15
C ALA A 125 -2.81 -22.46 13.47
N GLN A 126 -2.41 -21.66 12.48
CA GLN A 126 -1.14 -21.82 11.76
C GLN A 126 0.07 -21.24 12.51
N PHE A 127 -0.12 -20.17 13.29
CA PHE A 127 0.93 -19.46 14.01
C PHE A 127 0.60 -19.32 15.51
N PRO A 128 0.68 -20.41 16.30
CA PRO A 128 0.31 -20.41 17.72
C PRO A 128 1.25 -19.60 18.63
N GLU A 129 2.48 -19.34 18.18
CA GLU A 129 3.48 -18.51 18.87
C GLU A 129 3.28 -16.99 18.69
N GLY A 130 2.44 -16.56 17.74
CA GLY A 130 2.26 -15.17 17.32
C GLY A 130 3.32 -14.64 16.36
#